data_AF-A0A8T6DPC5-F1
#
_entry.id   AF-A0A8T6DPC5-F1
#
_cell.length_a   1.000
_cell.length_b   1.000
_cell.length_c   1.000
_cell.angle_alpha   90.00
_cell.angle_beta   90.00
_cell.angle_gamma   90.00
#
_symmetry.space_group_name_H-M   'P 1'
#
loop_
_entity.id
_entity.type
_entity.pdbx_description
1 polymer ?
#
loop_
_entity_poly.entity_id
_entity_poly.type
_entity_poly.pdbx_seq_one_letter_code
_entity_poly.pdbx_strand_id
1 'polypeptide(L)'
;WCEVTDKFEVSEQTALDEIAPYHIWTSDYANKRLRWRPKQPLTIALLRMYALEQPQALPVLGEYGGCKSWVDLAEDVHLGDMTPVLSDDAYEAQAQVIRAALN
;
A
#
# COMPACT_ATOMS: atom_id res chain seq x y z
N TRP A 1 -3.80 -9.06 -5.62
CA TRP A 1 -3.42 -7.96 -6.53
C TRP A 1 -3.86 -6.63 -5.91
N CYS A 2 -3.22 -5.52 -6.26
CA CYS A 2 -3.67 -4.20 -5.89
C CYS A 2 -3.36 -3.18 -6.99
N GLU A 3 -4.15 -2.14 -7.04
CA GLU A 3 -3.90 -0.97 -7.88
C GLU A 3 -3.59 0.24 -6.99
N VAL A 4 -2.59 1.02 -7.37
CA VAL A 4 -2.35 2.33 -6.75
C VAL A 4 -3.26 3.33 -7.43
N THR A 5 -4.25 3.85 -6.71
CA THR A 5 -5.22 4.79 -7.26
C THR A 5 -4.78 6.24 -7.09
N ASP A 6 -4.04 6.52 -6.02
CA ASP A 6 -3.60 7.85 -5.65
C ASP A 6 -2.21 7.78 -5.00
N LYS A 7 -1.45 8.86 -5.18
CA LYS A 7 -0.15 9.08 -4.54
C LYS A 7 -0.16 10.49 -3.92
N PHE A 8 0.22 10.57 -2.65
CA PHE A 8 0.33 11.82 -1.90
C PHE A 8 1.75 12.00 -1.38
N GLU A 9 2.14 13.27 -1.18
CA GLU A 9 3.37 13.65 -0.52
C GLU A 9 3.04 14.45 0.73
N VAL A 10 3.41 13.92 1.90
CA VAL A 10 3.05 14.47 3.20
C VAL A 10 4.31 14.90 3.94
N SER A 11 4.35 16.15 4.38
CA SER A 11 5.44 16.67 5.24
C SER A 11 4.98 17.01 6.65
N GLU A 12 3.67 17.19 6.85
CA GLU A 12 3.09 17.61 8.12
C GLU A 12 2.56 16.42 8.92
N GLN A 13 2.87 16.42 10.22
CA GLN A 13 2.43 15.36 11.13
C GLN A 13 0.91 15.33 11.29
N THR A 14 0.23 16.49 11.23
CA THR A 14 -1.22 16.57 11.36
C THR A 14 -1.95 15.79 10.26
N ALA A 15 -1.52 15.90 9.00
CA ALA A 15 -2.10 15.15 7.89
C ALA A 15 -1.90 13.63 8.05
N LEU A 16 -0.74 13.21 8.59
CA LEU A 16 -0.47 11.81 8.89
C LEU A 16 -1.34 11.28 10.05
N ASP A 17 -1.58 12.11 11.06
CA ASP A 17 -2.42 11.76 12.21
C ASP A 17 -3.91 11.65 11.80
N GLU A 18 -4.39 12.47 10.86
CA GLU A 18 -5.77 12.41 10.34
C GLU A 18 -6.09 11.09 9.63
N ILE A 19 -5.11 10.49 8.97
CA ILE A 19 -5.28 9.21 8.28
C ILE A 19 -4.93 7.98 9.13
N ALA A 20 -4.57 8.18 10.40
CA ALA A 20 -4.18 7.07 11.29
C ALA A 20 -5.19 5.91 11.36
N PRO A 21 -6.53 6.13 11.30
CA PRO A 21 -7.50 5.04 11.28
C PRO A 21 -7.46 4.16 10.02
N TYR A 22 -6.80 4.61 8.94
CA TYR A 22 -6.82 3.96 7.63
C TYR A 22 -5.54 3.18 7.29
N HIS A 23 -4.60 3.08 8.24
CA HIS A 23 -3.38 2.29 8.07
C HIS A 23 -3.05 1.48 9.33
N ILE A 24 -2.28 0.41 9.17
CA ILE A 24 -1.96 -0.52 10.27
C ILE A 24 -0.84 -0.04 11.20
N TRP A 25 -0.15 1.05 10.85
CA TRP A 25 1.01 1.53 11.59
C TRP A 25 0.62 2.28 12.87
N THR A 26 1.44 2.12 13.92
CA THR A 26 1.31 2.96 15.12
C THR A 26 1.72 4.39 14.81
N SER A 27 1.15 5.35 15.55
CA SER A 27 1.51 6.76 15.40
C SER A 27 3.01 7.00 15.60
N ASP A 28 3.67 6.33 16.55
CA ASP A 28 5.13 6.43 16.75
C ASP A 28 5.91 5.98 15.50
N TYR A 29 5.53 4.85 14.90
CA TYR A 29 6.19 4.35 13.70
C TYR A 29 5.99 5.27 12.50
N ALA A 30 4.75 5.69 12.26
CA ALA A 30 4.40 6.60 11.17
C ALA A 30 5.16 7.93 11.30
N ASN A 31 5.22 8.50 12.50
CA ASN A 31 5.96 9.73 12.77
C ASN A 31 7.47 9.60 12.57
N LYS A 32 8.06 8.46 12.93
CA LYS A 32 9.48 8.17 12.63
C LYS A 32 9.72 8.10 11.13
N ARG A 33 8.79 7.55 10.36
CA ARG A 33 8.89 7.52 8.88
C ARG A 33 8.79 8.90 8.28
N LEU A 34 7.88 9.75 8.76
CA LEU A 34 7.76 11.14 8.33
C LEU A 34 9.05 11.94 8.58
N ARG A 35 9.68 11.73 9.75
CA ARG A 35 10.91 12.43 10.14
C ARG A 35 12.17 11.81 9.52
N TRP A 36 12.06 10.67 8.86
CA TRP A 36 13.17 10.03 8.17
C TRP A 36 13.45 10.78 6.87
N ARG A 37 14.64 11.39 6.75
CA ARG A 37 14.99 12.36 5.69
C ARG A 37 14.06 13.58 5.70
N PRO A 38 14.12 14.45 6.74
CA PRO A 38 13.16 15.54 6.94
C PRO A 38 13.15 16.63 5.84
N LYS A 39 14.04 16.54 4.85
CA LYS A 39 14.04 17.39 3.66
C LYS A 39 13.25 16.79 2.48
N GLN A 40 12.71 15.58 2.64
CA GLN A 40 11.92 14.86 1.65
C GLN A 40 10.56 14.55 2.26
N PRO A 41 9.46 14.76 1.51
CA PRO A 41 8.14 14.38 1.99
C PRO A 41 8.02 12.85 2.10
N LEU A 42 7.16 12.40 3.01
CA LEU A 42 6.72 11.02 3.07
C LEU A 42 5.75 10.76 1.92
N THR A 43 6.06 9.78 1.06
CA THR A 43 5.11 9.33 0.03
C THR A 43 4.09 8.36 0.64
N ILE A 44 2.81 8.62 0.38
CA ILE A 44 1.69 7.74 0.74
C ILE A 44 1.03 7.25 -0.55
N ALA A 45 0.76 5.95 -0.64
CA ALA A 45 0.02 5.35 -1.73
C ALA A 45 -1.33 4.84 -1.22
N LEU A 46 -2.42 5.26 -1.87
CA LEU A 46 -3.74 4.69 -1.62
C LEU A 46 -3.94 3.50 -2.56
N LEU A 47 -4.40 2.38 -2.00
CA LEU A 47 -4.48 1.10 -2.70
C LEU A 47 -5.92 0.63 -2.84
N ARG A 48 -6.30 0.24 -4.06
CA ARG A 48 -7.47 -0.59 -4.32
C ARG A 48 -7.05 -2.06 -4.23
N MET A 49 -7.54 -2.75 -3.22
CA MET A 49 -7.16 -4.14 -2.93
C MET A 49 -8.15 -5.14 -3.56
N TYR A 50 -7.60 -6.22 -4.12
CA TYR A 50 -8.37 -7.33 -4.69
C TYR A 50 -7.95 -8.64 -4.03
N ALA A 51 -8.94 -9.38 -3.52
CA ALA A 51 -8.77 -10.71 -2.98
C ALA A 51 -8.63 -11.72 -4.12
N LEU A 52 -7.64 -12.60 -4.01
CA LEU A 52 -7.49 -13.77 -4.87
C LEU A 52 -8.47 -14.84 -4.38
N GLU A 53 -9.21 -15.48 -5.28
CA GLU A 53 -10.07 -16.60 -4.92
C GLU A 53 -9.26 -17.79 -4.39
N GLN A 54 -8.08 -18.03 -4.98
CA GLN A 54 -7.16 -19.07 -4.55
C GLN A 54 -5.76 -18.50 -4.31
N PRO A 55 -5.16 -18.74 -3.13
CA PRO A 55 -3.77 -18.41 -2.87
C PRO A 55 -2.84 -19.09 -3.87
N GLN A 56 -1.87 -18.35 -4.40
CA GLN A 56 -0.85 -18.88 -5.30
C GLN A 56 0.38 -19.29 -4.49
N ALA A 57 0.83 -20.53 -4.66
CA ALA A 57 2.04 -21.03 -4.04
C ALA A 57 3.21 -20.87 -5.01
N LEU A 58 4.28 -20.20 -4.57
CA LEU A 58 5.50 -20.07 -5.35
C LEU A 58 6.62 -20.92 -4.73
N PRO A 59 7.38 -21.68 -5.53
CA PRO A 59 8.51 -22.43 -5.02
C PRO A 59 9.59 -21.46 -4.53
N VAL A 60 10.21 -21.77 -3.39
CA VAL A 60 11.35 -20.98 -2.90
C VAL A 60 12.61 -21.44 -3.66
N LEU A 61 13.00 -20.69 -4.67
CA LEU A 61 14.19 -20.97 -5.47
C LEU A 61 15.43 -20.28 -4.90
N GLY A 62 16.59 -20.90 -5.05
CA GLY A 62 17.86 -20.33 -4.58
C GLY A 62 18.18 -18.97 -5.21
N GLU A 63 17.71 -18.75 -6.46
CA GLU A 63 17.86 -17.48 -7.17
C GLU A 63 17.02 -16.33 -6.58
N TYR A 64 16.00 -16.63 -5.77
CA TYR A 64 15.22 -15.62 -5.05
C TYR A 64 15.92 -15.15 -3.76
N GLY A 65 16.98 -15.85 -3.33
CA GLY A 65 17.75 -15.50 -2.15
C GLY A 65 18.75 -14.36 -2.37
N GLY A 66 19.30 -13.87 -1.26
CA GLY A 66 20.35 -12.83 -1.23
C GLY A 66 19.81 -11.41 -1.08
N CYS A 67 20.69 -10.42 -1.23
CA CYS A 67 20.35 -9.00 -1.11
C CYS A 67 19.80 -8.46 -2.44
N LYS A 68 18.62 -8.93 -2.84
CA LYS A 68 17.90 -8.46 -4.03
C LYS A 68 16.66 -7.69 -3.60
N SER A 69 16.45 -6.51 -4.17
CA SER A 69 15.23 -5.72 -3.94
C SER A 69 14.05 -6.20 -4.81
N TRP A 70 14.35 -6.82 -5.95
CA TRP A 70 13.39 -7.38 -6.89
C TRP A 70 13.96 -8.66 -7.48
N VAL A 71 13.08 -9.63 -7.74
CA VAL A 71 13.41 -10.89 -8.41
C VAL A 71 12.38 -11.11 -9.51
N ASP A 72 12.87 -11.55 -10.67
CA ASP A 72 11.99 -12.07 -11.70
C ASP A 72 11.50 -13.45 -11.27
N LEU A 73 10.20 -13.69 -11.40
CA LEU A 73 9.63 -15.00 -11.11
C LEU A 73 10.00 -15.95 -12.25
N ALA A 74 10.25 -17.21 -11.90
CA ALA A 74 10.69 -18.22 -12.86
C ALA A 74 9.56 -18.64 -13.81
N GLU A 75 8.31 -18.41 -13.39
CA GLU A 75 7.10 -18.68 -14.14
C GLU A 75 6.09 -17.55 -13.93
N ASP A 76 5.21 -17.37 -14.91
CA ASP A 76 4.10 -16.44 -14.79
C ASP A 76 3.11 -16.93 -13.73
N VAL A 77 2.68 -16.01 -12.86
CA VAL A 77 1.71 -16.33 -11.81
C VAL A 77 0.31 -16.00 -12.30
N HIS A 78 -0.46 -17.04 -12.61
CA HIS A 78 -1.87 -16.88 -12.94
C HIS A 78 -2.67 -16.51 -11.68
N LEU A 79 -3.05 -15.24 -11.58
CA LEU A 79 -3.81 -14.72 -10.43
C LEU A 79 -5.28 -15.16 -10.42
N GLY A 80 -5.77 -15.73 -11.52
CA GLY A 80 -7.16 -16.17 -11.67
C GLY A 80 -8.16 -15.02 -11.52
N ASP A 81 -9.38 -15.38 -11.15
CA ASP A 81 -10.41 -14.41 -10.84
C ASP A 81 -10.14 -13.74 -9.50
N MET A 82 -10.48 -12.44 -9.44
CA MET A 82 -10.20 -11.58 -8.31
C MET A 82 -11.40 -10.71 -8.02
N THR A 83 -11.71 -10.57 -6.73
CA THR A 83 -12.84 -9.74 -6.28
C THR A 83 -12.31 -8.55 -5.49
N PRO A 84 -12.82 -7.33 -5.75
CA PRO A 84 -12.45 -6.18 -4.92
C PRO A 84 -12.86 -6.41 -3.46
N VAL A 85 -11.97 -6.06 -2.52
CA VAL A 85 -12.20 -6.28 -1.08
C VAL A 85 -13.31 -5.39 -0.53
N LEU A 86 -13.41 -4.17 -1.06
CA LEU A 86 -14.53 -3.26 -0.83
C LEU A 86 -15.36 -3.14 -2.10
N SER A 87 -16.65 -2.84 -2.05
CA SER A 87 -17.37 -2.40 -3.25
C SER A 87 -16.80 -1.08 -3.77
N ASP A 88 -17.09 -0.72 -5.02
CA ASP A 88 -16.60 0.53 -5.62
C ASP A 88 -17.10 1.74 -4.83
N ASP A 89 -18.38 1.76 -4.44
CA ASP A 89 -18.96 2.84 -3.64
C ASP A 89 -18.32 2.95 -2.25
N ALA A 90 -18.08 1.82 -1.58
CA ALA A 90 -17.47 1.80 -0.25
C ALA A 90 -16.00 2.25 -0.31
N TYR A 91 -15.29 1.81 -1.35
CA TYR A 91 -13.93 2.24 -1.61
C TYR A 91 -13.87 3.74 -1.86
N GLU A 92 -14.70 4.25 -2.77
CA GLU A 92 -14.71 5.66 -3.15
C GLU A 92 -15.10 6.56 -1.96
N ALA A 93 -16.07 6.13 -1.15
CA ALA A 93 -16.43 6.85 0.08
C ALA A 93 -15.24 6.99 1.05
N GLN A 94 -14.46 5.92 1.27
CA GLN A 94 -13.26 5.98 2.12
C GLN A 94 -12.13 6.77 1.46
N ALA A 95 -11.92 6.58 0.15
CA ALA A 95 -10.90 7.27 -0.61
C ALA A 95 -11.11 8.78 -0.59
N GLN A 96 -12.36 9.26 -0.70
CA GLN A 96 -12.69 10.68 -0.61
C GLN A 96 -12.35 11.27 0.76
N VAL A 97 -12.58 10.54 1.85
CA VAL A 97 -12.18 11.01 3.19
C VAL A 97 -10.66 11.15 3.30
N ILE A 98 -9.91 10.17 2.78
CA ILE A 98 -8.44 10.20 2.81
C ILE A 98 -7.90 11.30 1.89
N ARG A 99 -8.44 11.45 0.67
CA ARG A 99 -8.09 12.53 -0.27
C ARG A 99 -8.32 13.90 0.35
N ALA A 100 -9.42 14.09 1.08
CA ALA A 100 -9.71 15.35 1.75
C ALA A 100 -8.73 15.66 2.89
N ALA A 101 -8.24 14.64 3.60
CA ALA A 101 -7.25 14.80 4.68
C ALA A 101 -5.82 15.04 4.16
N LEU A 102 -5.51 14.59 2.93
CA LEU A 102 -4.16 14.61 2.35
C LEU A 102 -3.97 15.65 1.23
N ASN A 103 -5.01 16.42 0.89
CA ASN A 103 -4.96 17.50 -0.12
C ASN A 103 -4.59 18.87 0.47
#